data_AF-A0A178AIE1-F1
#
_entry.id   AF-A0A178AIE1-F1
#
_cell.length_a   1.000
_cell.length_b   1.000
_cell.length_c   1.000
_cell.angle_alpha   90.00
_cell.angle_beta   90.00
_cell.angle_gamma   90.00
#
_symmetry.space_group_name_H-M   'P 1'
#
loop_
_entity.id
_entity.type
_entity.pdbx_description
1 polymer ?
#
loop_
_entity_poly.entity_id
_entity_poly.type
_entity_poly.pdbx_seq_one_letter_code
_entity_poly.pdbx_strand_id
1 'polypeptide(L)'
;MNPKQGPWLDALGYCDGLIDTGISRIPPARYVSKRPRYQGSIETLKRLLKYGRAMFKEIARKSQIQNAKHIVSDDDPTIVTAILDWQSTSIEPAFWHADAAPDFAQPVRPFRYCYRTWEHGAFAFREELIQTAELWKKLGFEGQCPFPTPDSSDGLAAHQKEYKLLEEAQQPKHSLSKLLNTASDGWAPLENWEAIESARRELFEGLLREVVGNEQPDNDEPIRYERDLREIWPFDLKE
;
A
#
# COMPACT_ATOMS: atom_id res chain seq x y z
N MET A 1 -26.60 -7.31 9.18
CA MET A 1 -25.43 -7.02 8.31
C MET A 1 -24.73 -5.81 8.93
N ASN A 2 -23.48 -5.96 9.37
CA ASN A 2 -22.75 -4.84 9.96
C ASN A 2 -22.31 -3.90 8.83
N PRO A 3 -22.52 -2.58 8.91
CA PRO A 3 -22.12 -1.68 7.84
C PRO A 3 -20.58 -1.70 7.73
N LYS A 4 -20.05 -1.86 6.52
CA LYS A 4 -18.61 -1.66 6.20
C LYS A 4 -18.20 -0.18 6.24
N GLN A 5 -19.04 0.64 6.84
CA GLN A 5 -19.00 2.09 6.81
C GLN A 5 -19.40 2.57 8.21
N GLY A 6 -18.70 3.58 8.69
CA GLY A 6 -18.91 4.11 10.04
C GLY A 6 -20.26 4.81 10.21
N PRO A 7 -20.49 5.42 11.39
CA PRO A 7 -19.53 5.59 12.48
C PRO A 7 -19.25 4.31 13.25
N TRP A 8 -18.00 4.14 13.72
CA TRP A 8 -17.56 2.97 14.50
C TRP A 8 -17.61 3.28 16.00
N LEU A 9 -18.05 2.31 16.79
CA LEU A 9 -18.24 2.48 18.25
C LEU A 9 -16.92 2.48 19.03
N ASP A 10 -15.90 1.80 18.51
CA ASP A 10 -14.58 1.67 19.12
C ASP A 10 -13.48 1.44 18.07
N ALA A 11 -12.22 1.50 18.52
CA ALA A 11 -11.06 1.29 17.67
C ALA A 11 -11.05 -0.10 17.01
N LEU A 12 -11.54 -1.14 17.70
CA LEU A 12 -11.61 -2.50 17.18
C LEU A 12 -12.58 -2.62 16.01
N GLY A 13 -13.76 -2.01 16.12
CA GLY A 13 -14.78 -1.95 15.07
C GLY A 13 -14.27 -1.22 13.83
N TYR A 14 -13.52 -0.12 14.02
CA TYR A 14 -12.84 0.57 12.91
C TYR A 14 -11.80 -0.33 12.22
N CYS A 15 -10.94 -1.02 13.00
CA CYS A 15 -9.94 -1.94 12.45
C CYS A 15 -10.58 -3.08 11.65
N ASP A 16 -11.62 -3.70 12.20
CA ASP A 16 -12.36 -4.77 11.53
C ASP A 16 -13.03 -4.25 10.24
N GLY A 17 -13.58 -3.02 10.27
CA GLY A 17 -14.16 -2.35 9.11
C GLY A 17 -13.17 -2.10 7.97
N LEU A 18 -11.92 -1.69 8.27
CA LEU A 18 -10.87 -1.52 7.28
C LEU A 18 -10.48 -2.86 6.61
N ILE A 19 -10.31 -3.91 7.39
CA ILE A 19 -10.01 -5.25 6.85
C ILE A 19 -11.19 -5.77 6.02
N ASP A 20 -12.43 -5.62 6.49
CA ASP A 20 -13.63 -6.04 5.76
C ASP A 20 -13.79 -5.29 4.43
N THR A 21 -13.41 -4.01 4.42
CA THR A 21 -13.34 -3.20 3.20
C THR A 21 -12.29 -3.77 2.24
N GLY A 22 -11.07 -4.05 2.72
CA GLY A 22 -10.01 -4.68 1.93
C GLY A 22 -10.44 -6.02 1.34
N ILE A 23 -11.07 -6.89 2.13
CA ILE A 23 -11.61 -8.19 1.67
C ILE A 23 -12.67 -7.97 0.59
N SER A 24 -13.56 -7.00 0.76
CA SER A 24 -14.66 -6.76 -0.18
C SER A 24 -14.21 -6.25 -1.55
N ARG A 25 -13.01 -5.67 -1.64
CA ARG A 25 -12.40 -5.20 -2.88
C ARG A 25 -11.72 -6.31 -3.67
N ILE A 26 -11.54 -7.49 -3.10
CA ILE A 26 -11.00 -8.66 -3.82
C ILE A 26 -12.07 -9.15 -4.80
N PRO A 27 -11.82 -9.16 -6.11
CA PRO A 27 -12.79 -9.62 -7.09
C PRO A 27 -13.05 -11.13 -6.94
N PRO A 28 -14.26 -11.59 -7.32
CA PRO A 28 -14.55 -13.01 -7.40
C PRO A 28 -13.58 -13.75 -8.34
N ALA A 29 -13.25 -15.00 -8.02
CA ALA A 29 -12.25 -15.80 -8.76
C ALA A 29 -12.49 -15.90 -10.28
N ARG A 30 -13.76 -15.75 -10.72
CA ARG A 30 -14.16 -15.78 -12.14
C ARG A 30 -13.79 -14.53 -12.95
N TYR A 31 -13.37 -13.43 -12.29
CA TYR A 31 -13.04 -12.15 -12.95
C TYR A 31 -11.55 -11.79 -12.83
N VAL A 32 -10.71 -12.75 -12.45
CA VAL A 32 -9.28 -12.47 -12.27
C VAL A 32 -8.61 -12.47 -13.64
N SER A 33 -8.40 -11.28 -14.20
CA SER A 33 -7.52 -11.08 -15.34
C SER A 33 -6.07 -11.47 -14.99
N LYS A 34 -5.20 -11.58 -16.00
CA LYS A 34 -3.74 -11.67 -15.79
C LYS A 34 -3.32 -10.50 -14.90
N ARG A 35 -2.94 -10.80 -13.66
CA ARG A 35 -2.52 -9.83 -12.67
C ARG A 35 -0.99 -9.75 -12.66
N PRO A 36 -0.37 -8.57 -12.60
CA PRO A 36 1.07 -8.46 -12.48
C PRO A 36 1.60 -9.17 -11.22
N ARG A 37 2.78 -9.78 -11.33
CA ARG A 37 3.45 -10.55 -10.26
C ARG A 37 3.54 -9.77 -8.95
N TYR A 38 3.88 -8.48 -9.00
CA TYR A 38 4.01 -7.60 -7.84
C TYR A 38 2.71 -7.35 -7.08
N GLN A 39 1.55 -7.73 -7.61
CA GLN A 39 0.29 -7.58 -6.89
C GLN A 39 -0.03 -8.77 -5.97
N GLY A 40 0.66 -9.90 -6.15
CA GLY A 40 0.46 -11.12 -5.37
C GLY A 40 -0.85 -11.87 -5.67
N SER A 41 -0.91 -13.12 -5.22
CA SER A 41 -2.08 -13.99 -5.40
C SER A 41 -3.24 -13.61 -4.47
N ILE A 42 -4.48 -13.92 -4.86
CA ILE A 42 -5.67 -13.71 -3.99
C ILE A 42 -5.51 -14.42 -2.64
N GLU A 43 -4.93 -15.61 -2.63
CA GLU A 43 -4.66 -16.34 -1.39
C GLU A 43 -3.66 -15.59 -0.50
N THR A 44 -2.59 -15.07 -1.09
CA THR A 44 -1.62 -14.21 -0.39
C THR A 44 -2.32 -12.99 0.22
N LEU A 45 -3.15 -12.27 -0.54
CA LEU A 45 -3.90 -11.11 -0.01
C LEU A 45 -4.80 -11.51 1.17
N LYS A 46 -5.58 -12.58 1.04
CA LYS A 46 -6.47 -13.05 2.11
C LYS A 46 -5.70 -13.43 3.37
N ARG A 47 -4.55 -14.10 3.21
CA ARG A 47 -3.68 -14.48 4.33
C ARG A 47 -3.10 -13.25 5.02
N LEU A 48 -2.61 -12.27 4.27
CA LEU A 48 -2.09 -11.02 4.84
C LEU A 48 -3.18 -10.23 5.57
N LEU A 49 -4.39 -10.13 5.00
CA LEU A 49 -5.54 -9.47 5.66
C LEU A 49 -5.94 -10.18 6.96
N LYS A 50 -5.84 -11.52 7.02
CA LYS A 50 -6.06 -12.27 8.26
C LYS A 50 -5.02 -11.92 9.32
N TYR A 51 -3.72 -11.86 8.95
CA TYR A 51 -2.68 -11.47 9.89
C TYR A 51 -2.80 -10.02 10.34
N GLY A 52 -3.08 -9.10 9.41
CA GLY A 52 -3.35 -7.71 9.71
C GLY A 52 -4.49 -7.53 10.70
N ARG A 53 -5.60 -8.28 10.54
CA ARG A 53 -6.69 -8.26 11.52
C ARG A 53 -6.22 -8.68 12.91
N ALA A 54 -5.44 -9.75 13.01
CA ALA A 54 -4.94 -10.21 14.31
C ALA A 54 -4.00 -9.18 14.95
N MET A 55 -3.09 -8.61 14.17
CA MET A 55 -2.17 -7.55 14.61
C MET A 55 -2.93 -6.30 15.07
N PHE A 56 -3.90 -5.82 14.29
CA PHE A 56 -4.71 -4.65 14.64
C PHE A 56 -5.49 -4.83 15.93
N LYS A 57 -5.95 -6.05 16.23
CA LYS A 57 -6.63 -6.33 17.51
C LYS A 57 -5.70 -6.11 18.70
N GLU A 58 -4.44 -6.54 18.61
CA GLU A 58 -3.48 -6.27 19.67
C GLU A 58 -3.12 -4.78 19.76
N ILE A 59 -2.95 -4.13 18.61
CA ILE A 59 -2.66 -2.69 18.55
C ILE A 59 -3.79 -1.88 19.21
N ALA A 60 -5.04 -2.13 18.83
CA ALA A 60 -6.22 -1.45 19.36
C ALA A 60 -6.50 -1.72 20.86
N ARG A 61 -5.81 -2.68 21.48
CA ARG A 61 -5.92 -2.90 22.94
C ARG A 61 -5.07 -1.93 23.76
N LYS A 62 -4.11 -1.22 23.15
CA LYS A 62 -3.33 -0.22 23.88
C LYS A 62 -4.18 0.97 24.29
N SER A 63 -4.11 1.34 25.56
CA SER A 63 -4.81 2.50 26.14
C SER A 63 -4.52 3.79 25.38
N GLN A 64 -3.29 3.99 24.91
CA GLN A 64 -2.90 5.15 24.08
C GLN A 64 -3.71 5.26 22.77
N ILE A 65 -4.09 4.12 22.18
CA ILE A 65 -4.85 4.06 20.92
C ILE A 65 -6.36 4.09 21.20
N GLN A 66 -6.81 3.48 22.30
CA GLN A 66 -8.21 3.55 22.73
C GLN A 66 -8.64 4.97 23.14
N ASN A 67 -7.70 5.75 23.69
CA ASN A 67 -7.95 7.11 24.17
C ASN A 67 -7.78 8.18 23.07
N ALA A 68 -7.30 7.80 21.88
CA ALA A 68 -7.16 8.72 20.76
C ALA A 68 -8.53 8.89 20.07
N LYS A 69 -9.26 9.94 20.49
CA LYS A 69 -10.55 10.36 19.95
C LYS A 69 -10.45 11.76 19.34
N HIS A 70 -11.34 12.07 18.40
CA HIS A 70 -11.79 13.45 18.23
C HIS A 70 -12.41 13.88 19.57
N ILE A 71 -11.71 14.71 20.32
CA ILE A 71 -12.30 15.31 21.52
C ILE A 71 -13.08 16.50 21.02
N VAL A 72 -14.40 16.38 21.09
CA VAL A 72 -15.34 17.48 20.88
C VAL A 72 -15.72 17.97 22.27
N SER A 73 -15.99 19.27 22.42
CA SER A 73 -16.37 19.83 23.71
C SER A 73 -17.60 19.12 24.26
N ASP A 74 -17.57 18.71 25.55
CA ASP A 74 -18.73 18.11 26.22
C ASP A 74 -19.92 19.09 26.28
N ASP A 75 -19.64 20.41 26.21
CA ASP A 75 -20.65 21.48 26.24
C ASP A 75 -21.14 21.90 24.85
N ASP A 76 -20.34 21.69 23.80
CA ASP A 76 -20.69 22.09 22.42
C ASP A 76 -20.14 21.10 21.37
N PRO A 77 -20.98 20.23 20.80
CA PRO A 77 -20.57 19.22 19.83
C PRO A 77 -20.12 19.79 18.47
N THR A 78 -20.16 21.12 18.27
CA THR A 78 -19.62 21.79 17.08
C THR A 78 -18.17 22.23 17.26
N ILE A 79 -17.65 22.23 18.50
CA ILE A 79 -16.30 22.68 18.84
C ILE A 79 -15.39 21.47 19.03
N VAL A 80 -14.46 21.28 18.10
CA VAL A 80 -13.40 20.27 18.21
C VAL A 80 -12.30 20.81 19.14
N THR A 81 -12.18 20.24 20.34
CA THR A 81 -11.24 20.69 21.39
C THR A 81 -9.87 20.02 21.29
N ALA A 82 -9.80 18.84 20.68
CA ALA A 82 -8.54 18.23 20.27
C ALA A 82 -8.74 17.26 19.09
N ILE A 83 -7.84 17.34 18.11
CA ILE A 83 -7.71 16.36 17.02
C ILE A 83 -6.49 15.49 17.34
N LEU A 84 -6.72 14.36 18.02
CA LEU A 84 -5.74 13.26 18.09
C LEU A 84 -6.20 12.17 17.14
N ASP A 85 -6.12 12.50 15.86
CA ASP A 85 -6.66 11.66 14.80
C ASP A 85 -5.63 10.64 14.33
N TRP A 86 -5.54 9.52 15.05
CA TRP A 86 -4.78 8.37 14.56
C TRP A 86 -5.41 7.77 13.28
N GLN A 87 -6.72 7.99 13.06
CA GLN A 87 -7.40 7.58 11.83
C GLN A 87 -6.89 8.41 10.63
N SER A 88 -6.59 9.71 10.82
CA SER A 88 -5.93 10.61 9.85
C SER A 88 -4.42 10.50 9.78
N THR A 89 -3.72 9.99 10.81
CA THR A 89 -2.29 9.64 10.62
C THR A 89 -2.09 8.55 9.55
N SER A 90 -3.18 7.90 9.12
CA SER A 90 -3.22 6.97 7.99
C SER A 90 -3.80 7.56 6.70
N ILE A 91 -4.09 8.87 6.64
CA ILE A 91 -4.73 9.53 5.49
C ILE A 91 -3.68 10.25 4.60
N GLU A 92 -3.64 9.79 3.34
CA GLU A 92 -3.19 10.47 2.11
C GLU A 92 -1.70 10.52 1.68
N PRO A 93 -1.44 10.66 0.35
CA PRO A 93 -0.26 10.15 -0.36
C PRO A 93 1.02 10.95 -0.18
N ALA A 94 1.04 12.01 0.64
CA ALA A 94 2.23 12.85 0.80
C ALA A 94 3.47 12.07 1.28
N PHE A 95 3.25 10.95 1.97
CA PHE A 95 4.33 10.06 2.41
C PHE A 95 4.91 9.16 1.32
N TRP A 96 4.38 9.13 0.09
CA TRP A 96 5.13 8.56 -1.04
C TRP A 96 6.45 9.33 -1.28
N HIS A 97 6.57 10.56 -0.74
CA HIS A 97 7.70 11.45 -0.95
C HIS A 97 8.66 11.55 0.24
N ALA A 98 8.43 10.83 1.33
CA ALA A 98 9.32 10.80 2.48
C ALA A 98 9.97 9.43 2.60
N ASP A 99 11.28 9.36 2.37
CA ASP A 99 12.14 8.16 2.52
C ASP A 99 12.05 7.51 3.93
N ALA A 100 11.47 8.20 4.91
CA ALA A 100 11.22 7.67 6.24
C ALA A 100 9.90 8.20 6.83
N ALA A 101 9.05 7.27 7.30
CA ALA A 101 7.96 7.60 8.19
C ALA A 101 8.54 7.96 9.58
N PRO A 102 8.14 9.08 10.21
CA PRO A 102 8.55 9.42 11.57
C PRO A 102 8.26 8.27 12.55
N ASP A 103 9.12 8.09 13.56
CA ASP A 103 9.02 7.00 14.54
C ASP A 103 7.63 6.87 15.19
N PHE A 104 6.92 7.98 15.40
CA PHE A 104 5.58 7.96 16.00
C PHE A 104 4.48 7.43 15.05
N ALA A 105 4.71 7.44 13.74
CA ALA A 105 3.79 6.96 12.72
C ALA A 105 4.03 5.49 12.35
N GLN A 106 5.16 4.90 12.75
CA GLN A 106 5.50 3.48 12.50
C GLN A 106 4.41 2.49 12.96
N PRO A 107 3.75 2.65 14.13
CA PRO A 107 2.70 1.72 14.59
C PRO A 107 1.42 1.75 13.75
N VAL A 108 1.19 2.82 12.99
CA VAL A 108 -0.06 3.04 12.24
C VAL A 108 0.07 2.75 10.74
N ARG A 109 1.27 2.46 10.24
CA ARG A 109 1.49 2.25 8.80
C ARG A 109 0.69 1.11 8.18
N PRO A 110 0.48 -0.07 8.82
CA PRO A 110 -0.27 -1.13 8.16
C PRO A 110 -1.75 -0.77 7.96
N PHE A 111 -2.32 0.15 8.77
CA PHE A 111 -3.68 0.66 8.59
C PHE A 111 -3.85 1.38 7.25
N ARG A 112 -2.78 2.01 6.73
CA ARG A 112 -2.78 2.72 5.44
C ARG A 112 -2.98 1.80 4.24
N TYR A 113 -2.48 0.56 4.30
CA TYR A 113 -2.45 -0.33 3.13
C TYR A 113 -3.55 -1.39 3.14
N CYS A 114 -4.04 -1.77 4.32
CA CYS A 114 -4.96 -2.89 4.47
C CYS A 114 -6.24 -2.78 3.61
N TYR A 115 -6.85 -1.60 3.53
CA TYR A 115 -8.08 -1.36 2.76
C TYR A 115 -7.86 -1.14 1.26
N ARG A 116 -6.61 -0.97 0.81
CA ARG A 116 -6.20 -0.82 -0.61
C ARG A 116 -5.24 -1.92 -1.07
N THR A 117 -5.12 -3.03 -0.34
CA THR A 117 -4.29 -4.19 -0.71
C THR A 117 -4.54 -4.70 -2.14
N TRP A 118 -5.79 -4.62 -2.61
CA TRP A 118 -6.12 -4.94 -4.00
C TRP A 118 -5.54 -3.92 -5.01
N GLU A 119 -5.55 -2.64 -4.68
CA GLU A 119 -5.09 -1.55 -5.55
C GLU A 119 -3.57 -1.39 -5.55
N HIS A 120 -2.94 -1.49 -4.38
CA HIS A 120 -1.51 -1.22 -4.17
C HIS A 120 -0.66 -2.49 -4.06
N GLY A 121 -1.27 -3.67 -4.25
CA GLY A 121 -0.57 -4.96 -4.20
C GLY A 121 -0.42 -5.54 -2.80
N ALA A 122 -0.28 -6.86 -2.75
CA ALA A 122 -0.10 -7.61 -1.51
C ALA A 122 1.20 -7.24 -0.77
N PHE A 123 2.27 -6.93 -1.51
CA PHE A 123 3.60 -6.80 -0.95
C PHE A 123 3.84 -5.51 -0.19
N ALA A 124 3.17 -4.40 -0.56
CA ALA A 124 3.15 -3.19 0.26
C ALA A 124 2.59 -3.48 1.65
N PHE A 125 1.47 -4.20 1.74
CA PHE A 125 0.91 -4.54 3.04
C PHE A 125 1.76 -5.56 3.80
N ARG A 126 2.40 -6.50 3.11
CA ARG A 126 3.34 -7.44 3.73
C ARG A 126 4.56 -6.74 4.33
N GLU A 127 5.11 -5.76 3.64
CA GLU A 127 6.23 -4.94 4.13
C GLU A 127 5.86 -4.25 5.44
N GLU A 128 4.69 -3.62 5.51
CA GLU A 128 4.24 -2.95 6.72
C GLU A 128 4.01 -3.91 7.90
N LEU A 129 3.51 -5.12 7.62
CA LEU A 129 3.38 -6.17 8.64
C LEU A 129 4.75 -6.66 9.12
N ILE A 130 5.76 -6.76 8.24
CA ILE A 130 7.13 -7.12 8.60
C ILE A 130 7.74 -6.02 9.49
N GLN A 131 7.73 -4.76 9.05
CA GLN A 131 8.27 -3.64 9.83
C GLN A 131 7.59 -3.53 11.21
N THR A 132 6.27 -3.68 11.26
CA THR A 132 5.54 -3.66 12.54
C THR A 132 5.92 -4.83 13.44
N ALA A 133 6.15 -6.02 12.86
CA ALA A 133 6.57 -7.18 13.62
C ALA A 133 8.01 -7.05 14.16
N GLU A 134 8.93 -6.46 13.39
CA GLU A 134 10.30 -6.18 13.83
C GLU A 134 10.33 -5.17 15.00
N LEU A 135 9.46 -4.16 14.92
CA LEU A 135 9.34 -3.13 15.95
C LEU A 135 8.45 -3.55 17.12
N TRP A 136 7.82 -4.72 17.09
CA TRP A 136 6.76 -5.13 18.03
C TRP A 136 7.13 -4.89 19.51
N LYS A 137 8.31 -5.37 19.92
CA LYS A 137 8.82 -5.20 21.29
C LYS A 137 9.21 -3.75 21.58
N LYS A 138 9.83 -3.04 20.62
CA LYS A 138 10.23 -1.62 20.77
C LYS A 138 9.01 -0.71 20.93
N LEU A 139 7.92 -1.04 20.24
CA LEU A 139 6.63 -0.36 20.37
C LEU A 139 5.93 -0.69 21.69
N GLY A 140 6.49 -1.57 22.52
CA GLY A 140 5.99 -1.94 23.84
C GLY A 140 4.72 -2.80 23.78
N PHE A 141 4.55 -3.62 22.74
CA PHE A 141 3.50 -4.63 22.71
C PHE A 141 3.95 -5.88 23.48
N GLU A 142 3.03 -6.45 24.26
CA GLU A 142 3.27 -7.69 25.00
C GLU A 142 3.01 -8.91 24.10
N GLY A 143 3.60 -10.05 24.47
CA GLY A 143 3.40 -11.32 23.76
C GLY A 143 4.13 -11.43 22.42
N GLN A 144 3.82 -12.51 21.69
CA GLN A 144 4.35 -12.77 20.36
C GLN A 144 3.54 -12.02 19.31
N CYS A 145 4.22 -11.40 18.33
CA CYS A 145 3.57 -10.75 17.20
C CYS A 145 2.68 -11.75 16.43
N PRO A 146 1.41 -11.42 16.12
CA PRO A 146 0.52 -12.33 15.38
C PRO A 146 0.93 -12.61 13.94
N PHE A 147 1.76 -11.76 13.34
CA PHE A 147 2.31 -12.00 12.02
C PHE A 147 3.60 -12.84 12.15
N PRO A 148 3.64 -14.05 11.58
CA PRO A 148 4.87 -14.83 11.56
C PRO A 148 5.81 -14.15 10.58
N THR A 149 6.78 -13.42 11.11
CA THR A 149 7.92 -12.95 10.31
C THR A 149 8.53 -14.15 9.62
N PRO A 150 8.98 -14.03 8.35
CA PRO A 150 9.72 -15.10 7.72
C PRO A 150 10.96 -15.41 8.55
N ASP A 151 10.97 -16.53 9.28
CA ASP A 151 12.09 -16.91 10.16
C ASP A 151 13.34 -17.30 9.36
N SER A 152 13.20 -17.58 8.06
CA SER A 152 14.31 -17.90 7.17
C SER A 152 14.79 -16.67 6.40
N SER A 153 16.11 -16.53 6.31
CA SER A 153 16.79 -15.55 5.42
C SER A 153 16.23 -15.60 4.00
N ASP A 154 15.87 -16.79 3.51
CA ASP A 154 15.30 -16.99 2.18
C ASP A 154 13.90 -16.37 2.02
N GLY A 155 13.06 -16.44 3.06
CA GLY A 155 11.71 -15.89 3.04
C GLY A 155 11.70 -14.36 3.04
N LEU A 156 12.68 -13.74 3.71
CA LEU A 156 12.86 -12.29 3.73
C LEU A 156 13.46 -11.80 2.40
N ALA A 157 14.47 -12.50 1.86
CA ALA A 157 15.06 -12.17 0.56
C ALA A 157 14.04 -12.28 -0.59
N ALA A 158 13.15 -13.28 -0.54
CA ALA A 158 12.05 -13.41 -1.49
C ALA A 158 11.10 -12.22 -1.42
N HIS A 159 10.70 -11.82 -0.21
CA HIS A 159 9.84 -10.64 0.00
C HIS A 159 10.51 -9.36 -0.48
N GLN A 160 11.80 -9.15 -0.21
CA GLN A 160 12.54 -7.97 -0.68
C GLN A 160 12.52 -7.86 -2.21
N LYS A 161 12.69 -8.97 -2.94
CA LYS A 161 12.57 -8.99 -4.40
C LYS A 161 11.16 -8.66 -4.88
N GLU A 162 10.15 -9.22 -4.22
CA GLU A 162 8.73 -8.94 -4.51
C GLU A 162 8.37 -7.47 -4.27
N TYR A 163 8.90 -6.89 -3.20
CA TYR A 163 8.70 -5.50 -2.82
C TYR A 163 9.43 -4.53 -3.75
N LYS A 164 10.68 -4.80 -4.14
CA LYS A 164 11.43 -4.00 -5.12
C LYS A 164 10.70 -3.92 -6.46
N LEU A 165 10.14 -5.04 -6.94
CA LEU A 165 9.34 -5.03 -8.18
C LEU A 165 8.07 -4.16 -8.05
N LEU A 166 7.46 -4.10 -6.86
CA LEU A 166 6.31 -3.23 -6.61
C LEU A 166 6.71 -1.74 -6.67
N GLU A 167 7.86 -1.39 -6.08
CA GLU A 167 8.41 -0.02 -6.12
C GLU A 167 8.72 0.41 -7.56
N GLU A 168 9.36 -0.47 -8.34
CA GLU A 168 9.62 -0.21 -9.76
C GLU A 168 8.31 -0.04 -10.56
N ALA A 169 7.26 -0.80 -10.23
CA ALA A 169 5.97 -0.64 -10.90
C ALA A 169 5.25 0.68 -10.61
N GLN A 170 5.68 1.42 -9.60
CA GLN A 170 5.16 2.75 -9.29
C GLN A 170 5.93 3.86 -10.03
N GLN A 171 7.20 3.63 -10.37
CA GLN A 171 8.05 4.63 -11.02
C GLN A 171 7.47 5.15 -12.35
N PRO A 172 6.98 4.31 -13.29
CA PRO A 172 6.40 4.80 -14.53
C PRO A 172 5.22 5.76 -14.32
N LYS A 173 4.34 5.45 -13.36
CA LYS A 173 3.20 6.31 -13.04
C LYS A 173 3.67 7.67 -12.53
N HIS A 174 4.61 7.67 -11.59
CA HIS A 174 5.16 8.89 -11.01
C HIS A 174 5.92 9.74 -12.04
N SER A 175 6.74 9.11 -12.88
CA SER A 175 7.46 9.77 -13.97
C SER A 175 6.49 10.40 -14.98
N LEU A 176 5.40 9.72 -15.34
CA LEU A 176 4.37 10.29 -16.21
C LEU A 176 3.63 11.44 -15.56
N SER A 177 3.22 11.32 -14.29
CA SER A 177 2.57 12.42 -13.59
C SER A 177 3.45 13.68 -13.56
N LYS A 178 4.76 13.52 -13.33
CA LYS A 178 5.74 14.62 -13.39
C LYS A 178 5.88 15.19 -14.80
N LEU A 179 6.06 14.33 -15.80
CA LEU A 179 6.29 14.73 -17.20
C LEU A 179 5.07 15.48 -17.76
N LEU A 180 3.87 15.04 -17.41
CA LEU A 180 2.61 15.60 -17.89
C LEU A 180 2.09 16.75 -17.04
N ASN A 181 2.76 17.05 -15.91
CA ASN A 181 2.29 17.99 -14.89
C ASN A 181 0.82 17.74 -14.48
N THR A 182 0.44 16.47 -14.36
CA THR A 182 -0.91 16.05 -13.95
C THR A 182 -0.93 15.74 -12.47
N ALA A 183 -2.09 15.92 -11.84
CA ALA A 183 -2.32 15.41 -10.50
C ALA A 183 -2.19 13.87 -10.46
N SER A 184 -1.97 13.32 -9.26
CA SER A 184 -1.74 11.89 -9.04
C SER A 184 -2.96 11.01 -9.33
N ASP A 185 -4.13 11.62 -9.50
CA ASP A 185 -5.38 10.96 -9.89
C ASP A 185 -5.49 10.72 -11.41
N GLY A 186 -4.51 11.22 -12.19
CA GLY A 186 -4.36 10.91 -13.61
C GLY A 186 -5.34 11.63 -14.53
N TRP A 187 -6.10 12.60 -14.02
CA TRP A 187 -6.99 13.41 -14.85
C TRP A 187 -6.21 14.38 -15.72
N ALA A 188 -6.58 14.45 -16.99
CA ALA A 188 -6.05 15.41 -17.93
C ALA A 188 -7.13 15.92 -18.90
N PRO A 189 -7.04 17.19 -19.33
CA PRO A 189 -7.94 17.76 -20.33
C PRO A 189 -7.82 17.03 -21.68
N LEU A 190 -8.95 16.89 -22.40
CA LEU A 190 -9.01 16.18 -23.69
C LEU A 190 -8.13 16.86 -24.74
N GLU A 191 -7.97 18.17 -24.66
CA GLU A 191 -7.15 18.98 -25.57
C GLU A 191 -5.66 18.59 -25.49
N ASN A 192 -5.23 18.02 -24.37
CA ASN A 192 -3.85 17.60 -24.15
C ASN A 192 -3.62 16.11 -24.51
N TRP A 193 -4.63 15.40 -25.01
CA TRP A 193 -4.57 13.96 -25.23
C TRP A 193 -3.44 13.51 -26.16
N GLU A 194 -3.22 14.23 -27.27
CA GLU A 194 -2.13 13.89 -28.21
C GLU A 194 -0.75 14.04 -27.57
N ALA A 195 -0.54 15.11 -26.79
CA ALA A 195 0.70 15.34 -26.06
C ALA A 195 0.94 14.26 -24.98
N ILE A 196 -0.12 13.87 -24.28
CA ILE A 196 -0.09 12.79 -23.28
C ILE A 196 0.27 11.46 -23.93
N GLU A 197 -0.33 11.15 -25.07
CA GLU A 197 -0.05 9.93 -25.82
C GLU A 197 1.40 9.90 -26.32
N SER A 198 1.94 11.03 -26.79
CA SER A 198 3.34 11.13 -27.20
C SER A 198 4.29 10.91 -26.03
N ALA A 199 4.10 11.63 -24.92
CA ALA A 199 4.90 11.51 -23.71
C ALA A 199 4.86 10.10 -23.12
N ARG A 200 3.68 9.45 -23.16
CA ARG A 200 3.51 8.06 -22.75
C ARG A 200 4.36 7.10 -23.59
N ARG A 201 4.32 7.25 -24.92
CA ARG A 201 5.11 6.43 -25.85
C ARG A 201 6.61 6.67 -25.67
N GLU A 202 7.02 7.93 -25.60
CA GLU A 202 8.44 8.32 -25.44
C GLU A 202 9.03 7.78 -24.13
N LEU A 203 8.28 7.84 -23.03
CA LEU A 203 8.74 7.26 -21.77
C LEU A 203 8.88 5.74 -21.86
N PHE A 204 7.89 5.06 -22.46
CA PHE A 204 7.96 3.60 -22.62
C PHE A 204 9.18 3.19 -23.47
N GLU A 205 9.40 3.85 -24.61
CA GLU A 205 10.54 3.60 -25.49
C GLU A 205 11.88 3.95 -24.85
N GLY A 206 11.93 4.99 -24.00
CA GLY A 206 13.09 5.34 -23.18
C GLY A 206 13.45 4.21 -22.23
N LEU A 207 12.50 3.82 -21.37
CA LEU A 207 12.68 2.74 -20.41
C LEU A 207 13.02 1.40 -21.10
N LEU A 208 12.38 1.11 -22.24
CA LEU A 208 12.64 -0.11 -22.99
C LEU A 208 14.09 -0.16 -23.50
N ARG A 209 14.61 0.96 -24.01
CA ARG A 209 16.02 1.06 -24.43
C ARG A 209 16.99 0.86 -23.28
N GLU A 210 16.68 1.40 -22.10
CA GLU A 210 17.50 1.21 -20.89
C GLU A 210 17.52 -0.24 -20.44
N VAL A 211 16.35 -0.89 -20.37
CA VAL A 211 16.23 -2.30 -19.96
C VAL A 211 16.91 -3.25 -20.95
N VAL A 212 16.67 -3.07 -22.25
CA VAL A 212 17.23 -3.96 -23.29
C VAL A 212 18.71 -3.67 -23.53
N GLY A 213 19.15 -2.42 -23.33
CA GLY A 213 20.56 -2.02 -23.46
C GLY A 213 21.45 -2.45 -22.29
N ASN A 214 20.87 -2.90 -21.17
CA ASN A 214 21.63 -3.38 -20.03
C ASN A 214 22.05 -4.85 -20.22
N GLU A 215 23.27 -5.07 -20.70
CA GLU A 215 23.81 -6.42 -20.97
C GLU A 215 24.14 -7.23 -19.69
N GLN A 216 24.30 -6.56 -18.54
CA GLN A 216 24.70 -7.18 -17.26
C GLN A 216 23.89 -6.58 -16.10
N PRO A 217 22.58 -6.82 -16.03
CA PRO A 217 21.77 -6.35 -14.91
C PRO A 217 22.16 -7.05 -13.62
N ASP A 218 22.08 -6.33 -12.50
CA ASP A 218 22.36 -6.87 -11.18
C ASP A 218 21.45 -8.07 -10.84
N ASN A 219 21.95 -8.97 -9.99
CA ASN A 219 21.24 -10.19 -9.62
C ASN A 219 19.94 -9.95 -8.84
N ASP A 220 19.73 -8.76 -8.31
CA ASP A 220 18.52 -8.31 -7.63
C ASP A 220 17.70 -7.31 -8.46
N GLU A 221 18.09 -7.03 -9.71
CA GLU A 221 17.34 -6.15 -10.60
C GLU A 221 16.00 -6.80 -10.98
N PRO A 222 14.84 -6.16 -10.70
CA PRO A 222 13.53 -6.74 -10.95
C PRO A 222 13.09 -6.62 -12.42
N ILE A 223 13.56 -5.61 -13.16
CA ILE A 223 13.21 -5.38 -14.57
C ILE A 223 14.43 -5.65 -15.46
N ARG A 224 14.46 -6.82 -16.10
CA ARG A 224 15.62 -7.25 -16.92
C ARG A 224 15.33 -7.39 -18.39
N TYR A 225 14.06 -7.62 -18.71
CA TYR A 225 13.63 -7.90 -20.05
C TYR A 225 12.41 -7.05 -20.39
N GLU A 226 12.16 -6.87 -21.69
CA GLU A 226 10.97 -6.17 -22.18
C GLU A 226 9.66 -6.69 -21.57
N ARG A 227 9.55 -8.02 -21.36
CA ARG A 227 8.38 -8.63 -20.72
C ARG A 227 8.13 -8.12 -19.30
N ASP A 228 9.19 -7.81 -18.55
CA ASP A 228 9.09 -7.33 -17.17
C ASP A 228 8.63 -5.87 -17.19
N LEU A 229 9.17 -5.05 -18.11
CA LEU A 229 8.74 -3.68 -18.32
C LEU A 229 7.26 -3.60 -18.75
N ARG A 230 6.85 -4.44 -19.71
CA ARG A 230 5.45 -4.53 -20.16
C ARG A 230 4.49 -4.94 -19.05
N GLU A 231 4.95 -5.78 -18.12
CA GLU A 231 4.14 -6.19 -16.97
C GLU A 231 3.93 -5.08 -15.94
N ILE A 232 4.93 -4.21 -15.75
CA ILE A 232 4.82 -3.08 -14.82
C ILE A 232 4.22 -1.82 -15.47
N TRP A 233 4.13 -1.79 -16.79
CA TRP A 233 3.58 -0.64 -17.51
C TRP A 233 2.09 -0.45 -17.15
N PRO A 234 1.69 0.75 -16.71
CA PRO A 234 0.38 0.96 -16.12
C PRO A 234 -0.77 1.13 -17.11
N PHE A 235 -0.50 1.13 -18.42
CA PHE A 235 -1.49 1.34 -19.48
C PHE A 235 -1.53 0.16 -20.45
N ASP A 236 -2.69 -0.06 -21.07
CA ASP A 236 -2.79 -1.00 -22.18
C ASP A 236 -1.91 -0.52 -23.34
N LEU A 237 -0.98 -1.37 -23.75
CA LEU A 237 -0.19 -1.17 -24.95
C LEU A 237 -1.03 -1.65 -26.14
N LYS A 238 -1.23 -0.77 -27.13
CA LYS A 238 -1.83 -1.20 -28.40
C LYS A 238 -0.84 -2.15 -29.08
N GLU A 239 -1.32 -3.33 -29.47
CA GLU A 239 -0.55 -4.30 -30.28
C GLU A 239 -0.20 -3.71 -31.65
#